data_AF-A0A7C4Y877-F1
#
_entry.id   AF-A0A7C4Y877-F1
#
_cell.length_a   1.000
_cell.length_b   1.000
_cell.length_c   1.000
_cell.angle_alpha   90.00
_cell.angle_beta   90.00
_cell.angle_gamma   90.00
#
_symmetry.space_group_name_H-M   'P 1'
#
loop_
_entity.id
_entity.type
_entity.pdbx_description
1 polymer ?
#
loop_
_entity_poly.entity_id
_entity_poly.type
_entity_poly.pdbx_seq_one_letter_code
_entity_poly.pdbx_strand_id
1 'polypeptide(L)'
;MKKLFVPVMFMASVAAIVLIACSKEDSAGNTTLKVRLTDNPVNAEEVNVDIQQVRVKFSEDSIQGWATLNTNAGIYNLLGLQNGVDTLIAVGTIPSNTVKEIRLVLGTDNTIKVAGNVYPLTIPSGSESGLKIKVNKTLQTSLDSLLIDFDAALSIHEIGNGTYHLKPVLKLK
;
A
#
# COMPACT_ATOMS: atom_id res chain seq x y z
N MET A 1 -30.82 -60.22 -64.34
CA MET A 1 -30.57 -61.42 -63.53
C MET A 1 -29.86 -61.02 -62.25
N LYS A 2 -30.48 -61.38 -61.12
CA LYS A 2 -29.88 -61.73 -59.82
C LYS A 2 -29.08 -60.62 -59.09
N LYS A 3 -29.67 -60.08 -58.00
CA LYS A 3 -29.39 -60.43 -56.58
C LYS A 3 -28.06 -59.77 -56.11
N LEU A 4 -27.87 -59.12 -54.96
CA LEU A 4 -28.59 -59.06 -53.69
C LEU A 4 -27.78 -58.17 -52.68
N PHE A 5 -28.47 -57.59 -51.70
CA PHE A 5 -28.07 -57.29 -50.29
C PHE A 5 -26.81 -56.44 -49.93
N VAL A 6 -27.04 -55.15 -49.59
CA VAL A 6 -26.98 -54.45 -48.25
C VAL A 6 -26.44 -55.30 -47.05
N PRO A 7 -25.87 -54.79 -45.91
CA PRO A 7 -25.64 -53.44 -45.33
C PRO A 7 -24.15 -53.25 -44.86
N VAL A 8 -23.61 -52.23 -44.18
CA VAL A 8 -23.85 -51.76 -42.80
C VAL A 8 -22.92 -50.55 -42.58
N MET A 9 -23.52 -49.41 -42.29
CA MET A 9 -23.12 -48.42 -41.27
C MET A 9 -21.79 -48.67 -40.52
N PHE A 10 -20.76 -47.86 -40.78
CA PHE A 10 -19.79 -47.53 -39.74
C PHE A 10 -19.55 -46.02 -39.76
N MET A 11 -20.51 -45.32 -39.17
CA MET A 11 -20.41 -43.92 -38.80
C MET A 11 -19.44 -43.83 -37.63
N ALA A 12 -18.14 -43.73 -37.92
CA ALA A 12 -17.12 -43.40 -36.94
C ALA A 12 -17.26 -41.91 -36.61
N SER A 13 -18.17 -41.62 -35.68
CA SER A 13 -18.27 -40.33 -35.00
C SER A 13 -16.96 -40.06 -34.27
N VAL A 14 -16.09 -39.25 -34.87
CA VAL A 14 -14.95 -38.64 -34.18
C VAL A 14 -15.53 -37.63 -33.18
N ALA A 15 -15.74 -38.08 -31.94
CA ALA A 15 -16.05 -37.19 -30.84
C ALA A 15 -14.79 -36.38 -30.51
N ALA A 16 -14.67 -35.18 -31.09
CA ALA A 16 -13.69 -34.20 -30.68
C ALA A 16 -14.05 -33.75 -29.25
N ILE A 17 -13.35 -34.30 -28.26
CA ILE A 17 -13.40 -33.83 -26.87
C ILE A 17 -12.70 -32.47 -26.87
N VAL A 18 -13.49 -31.41 -27.04
CA VAL A 18 -13.04 -30.04 -26.80
C VAL A 18 -12.87 -29.90 -25.29
N LEU A 19 -11.65 -30.08 -24.81
CA LEU A 19 -11.27 -29.69 -23.45
C LEU A 19 -11.32 -28.16 -23.40
N ILE A 20 -12.48 -27.62 -23.04
CA ILE A 20 -12.60 -26.23 -22.60
C ILE A 20 -11.86 -26.15 -21.26
N ALA A 21 -10.56 -25.87 -21.33
CA ALA A 21 -9.79 -25.43 -20.19
C ALA A 21 -10.34 -24.07 -19.79
N CYS A 22 -11.28 -24.08 -18.85
CA CYS A 22 -11.72 -22.86 -18.19
C CYS A 22 -10.54 -22.38 -17.33
N SER A 23 -9.74 -21.46 -17.87
CA SER A 23 -8.93 -20.58 -17.03
C SER A 23 -9.92 -19.89 -16.10
N LYS A 24 -9.79 -20.11 -14.78
CA LYS A 24 -10.45 -19.25 -13.81
C LYS A 24 -9.85 -17.86 -13.99
N GLU A 25 -10.46 -17.06 -14.83
CA GLU A 25 -10.30 -15.61 -14.79
C GLU A 25 -11.03 -15.14 -13.55
N ASP A 26 -10.35 -15.18 -12.40
CA ASP A 26 -10.71 -14.37 -11.26
C ASP A 26 -10.53 -12.92 -11.71
N SER A 27 -11.57 -12.38 -12.35
CA SER A 27 -11.67 -10.95 -12.67
C SER A 27 -11.87 -10.20 -11.36
N ALA A 28 -10.81 -10.14 -10.56
CA ALA A 28 -10.70 -9.22 -9.46
C ALA A 28 -10.88 -7.82 -10.06
N GLY A 29 -12.08 -7.25 -9.90
CA GLY A 29 -12.38 -5.93 -10.42
C GLY A 29 -11.38 -4.90 -9.90
N ASN A 30 -11.27 -3.73 -10.52
CA ASN A 30 -10.43 -2.67 -9.98
C ASN A 30 -11.11 -1.97 -8.79
N THR A 31 -10.32 -1.49 -7.85
CA THR A 31 -10.77 -0.66 -6.73
C THR A 31 -9.91 0.59 -6.63
N THR A 32 -10.53 1.71 -6.25
CA THR A 32 -9.78 2.93 -5.92
C THR A 32 -9.35 2.85 -4.47
N LEU A 33 -8.03 2.87 -4.24
CA LEU A 33 -7.46 2.91 -2.89
C LEU A 33 -7.03 4.34 -2.56
N LYS A 34 -7.50 4.84 -1.42
CA LYS A 34 -7.01 6.07 -0.78
C LYS A 34 -6.13 5.71 0.41
N VAL A 35 -4.98 6.36 0.52
CA VAL A 35 -4.12 6.28 1.69
C VAL A 35 -4.12 7.63 2.38
N ARG A 36 -4.50 7.63 3.66
CA ARG A 36 -4.62 8.81 4.50
C ARG A 36 -3.64 8.74 5.68
N LEU A 37 -3.27 9.91 6.19
CA LEU A 37 -2.33 10.06 7.30
C LEU A 37 -3.00 10.83 8.45
N THR A 38 -2.80 10.34 9.67
CA THR A 38 -3.23 10.96 10.94
C THR A 38 -2.16 10.70 12.02
N ASP A 39 -2.30 11.36 13.17
CA ASP A 39 -1.46 11.18 14.36
C ASP A 39 -2.34 11.11 15.62
N ASN A 40 -1.82 10.50 16.68
CA ASN A 40 -2.41 10.58 18.00
C ASN A 40 -1.94 11.83 18.73
N PRO A 41 -2.73 12.36 19.69
CA PRO A 41 -2.31 13.52 20.47
C PRO A 41 -0.95 13.33 21.16
N VAL A 42 -0.04 14.27 20.94
CA VAL A 42 1.25 14.37 21.64
C VAL A 42 1.58 15.81 21.99
N ASN A 43 2.26 16.01 23.12
CA ASN A 43 2.71 17.32 23.58
C ASN A 43 4.08 17.69 22.95
N ALA A 44 4.05 18.20 21.72
CA ALA A 44 5.18 18.77 21.00
C ALA A 44 4.72 20.00 20.19
N GLU A 45 5.63 20.84 19.70
CA GLU A 45 5.24 22.04 18.92
C GLU A 45 4.93 21.69 17.46
N GLU A 46 5.89 21.06 16.75
CA GLU A 46 5.72 20.61 15.37
C GLU A 46 6.59 19.38 15.11
N VAL A 47 6.07 18.43 14.32
CA VAL A 47 6.83 17.30 13.77
C VAL A 47 6.51 17.21 12.29
N ASN A 48 7.50 17.51 11.46
CA ASN A 48 7.35 17.62 10.02
C ASN A 48 8.02 16.43 9.33
N VAL A 49 7.25 15.65 8.57
CA VAL A 49 7.74 14.51 7.80
C VAL A 49 7.61 14.75 6.31
N ASP A 50 8.69 14.54 5.59
CA ASP A 50 8.81 14.72 4.16
C ASP A 50 8.44 13.42 3.44
N ILE A 51 7.21 13.33 2.92
CA ILE A 51 6.71 12.13 2.23
C ILE A 51 6.89 12.30 0.73
N GLN A 52 7.61 11.37 0.10
CA GLN A 52 7.96 11.43 -1.32
C GLN A 52 7.18 10.41 -2.16
N GLN A 53 6.91 9.22 -1.61
CA GLN A 53 6.24 8.16 -2.36
C GLN A 53 5.46 7.21 -1.46
N VAL A 54 4.28 6.79 -1.91
CA VAL A 54 3.51 5.69 -1.32
C VAL A 54 3.45 4.53 -2.30
N ARG A 55 3.85 3.34 -1.81
CA ARG A 55 3.81 2.09 -2.58
C ARG A 55 3.03 1.04 -1.81
N VAL A 56 2.35 0.15 -2.54
CA VAL A 56 1.57 -0.95 -1.98
C VAL A 56 2.04 -2.29 -2.54
N LYS A 57 1.97 -3.34 -1.72
CA LYS A 57 2.35 -4.70 -2.10
C LYS A 57 1.18 -5.65 -1.88
N PHE A 58 0.91 -6.50 -2.87
CA PHE A 58 -0.21 -7.45 -2.84
C PHE A 58 0.17 -8.90 -2.51
N SER A 59 1.47 -9.23 -2.58
CA SER A 59 1.98 -10.57 -2.28
C SER A 59 3.23 -10.49 -1.42
N GLU A 60 3.36 -11.39 -0.44
CA GLU A 60 4.53 -11.45 0.44
C GLU A 60 5.77 -11.97 -0.32
N ASP A 61 5.59 -12.90 -1.26
CA ASP A 61 6.68 -13.67 -1.87
C ASP A 61 7.34 -13.01 -3.10
N SER A 62 6.73 -12.00 -3.71
CA SER A 62 7.30 -11.34 -4.89
C SER A 62 8.12 -10.11 -4.51
N ILE A 63 9.42 -10.08 -4.84
CA ILE A 63 10.23 -8.85 -4.78
C ILE A 63 9.71 -7.80 -5.77
N GLN A 64 9.10 -8.24 -6.88
CA GLN A 64 8.56 -7.39 -7.96
C GLN A 64 7.09 -6.96 -7.78
N GLY A 65 6.49 -7.15 -6.60
CA GLY A 65 5.04 -6.95 -6.37
C GLY A 65 4.61 -5.58 -5.85
N TRP A 66 5.44 -4.53 -6.02
CA TRP A 66 5.13 -3.19 -5.53
C TRP A 66 4.47 -2.33 -6.62
N ALA A 67 3.26 -1.83 -6.35
CA ALA A 67 2.62 -0.79 -7.15
C ALA A 67 2.82 0.58 -6.49
N THR A 68 3.15 1.60 -7.29
CA THR A 68 3.24 2.99 -6.82
C THR A 68 1.86 3.65 -6.95
N LEU A 69 1.41 4.34 -5.91
CA LEU A 69 0.20 5.15 -5.95
C LEU A 69 0.55 6.59 -6.36
N ASN A 70 -0.42 7.33 -6.90
CA ASN A 70 -0.25 8.76 -7.15
C ASN A 70 -0.14 9.46 -5.80
N THR A 71 1.07 9.86 -5.45
CA THR A 71 1.42 10.39 -4.13
C THR A 71 1.35 11.92 -4.16
N ASN A 72 0.69 12.50 -3.17
CA ASN A 72 0.77 13.91 -2.87
C ASN A 72 2.08 14.13 -2.10
N ALA A 73 3.20 14.23 -2.81
CA ALA A 73 4.50 14.42 -2.17
C ALA A 73 4.56 15.80 -1.48
N GLY A 74 5.20 15.85 -0.31
CA GLY A 74 5.34 17.09 0.46
C GLY A 74 5.65 16.86 1.93
N ILE A 75 5.79 17.97 2.64
CA ILE A 75 6.07 18.00 4.08
C ILE A 75 4.74 18.09 4.84
N TYR A 76 4.54 17.15 5.76
CA TYR A 76 3.33 17.03 6.57
C TYR A 76 3.67 17.29 8.04
N ASN A 77 3.01 18.28 8.65
CA ASN A 77 3.06 18.47 10.10
C ASN A 77 2.11 17.46 10.77
N LEU A 78 2.67 16.44 11.39
CA LEU A 78 1.92 15.36 12.06
C LEU A 78 1.04 15.89 13.18
N LEU A 79 1.49 16.90 13.92
CA LEU A 79 0.74 17.43 15.07
C LEU A 79 -0.52 18.20 14.63
N GLY A 80 -0.55 18.66 13.37
CA GLY A 80 -1.76 19.22 12.75
C GLY A 80 -2.79 18.16 12.33
N LEU A 81 -2.43 16.87 12.36
CA LEU A 81 -3.26 15.74 11.96
C LEU A 81 -3.78 14.94 13.17
N GLN A 82 -3.93 15.61 14.32
CA GLN A 82 -4.43 15.02 15.55
C GLN A 82 -5.94 15.22 15.70
N ASN A 83 -6.53 14.61 16.73
CA ASN A 83 -7.94 14.82 17.13
C ASN A 83 -8.96 14.51 16.01
N GLY A 84 -8.69 13.46 15.22
CA GLY A 84 -9.55 13.03 14.12
C GLY A 84 -9.37 13.80 12.81
N VAL A 85 -8.39 14.71 12.75
CA VAL A 85 -7.95 15.32 11.49
C VAL A 85 -7.07 14.32 10.74
N ASP A 86 -7.30 14.20 9.44
CA ASP A 86 -6.46 13.39 8.56
C ASP A 86 -6.23 14.12 7.23
N THR A 87 -5.29 13.59 6.42
CA THR A 87 -5.01 14.12 5.09
C THR A 87 -4.79 13.01 4.08
N LEU A 88 -5.13 13.26 2.81
CA LEU A 88 -4.91 12.32 1.71
C LEU A 88 -3.46 12.42 1.24
N ILE A 89 -2.69 11.36 1.42
CA ILE A 89 -1.28 11.32 1.00
C ILE A 89 -1.08 10.57 -0.32
N ALA A 90 -1.97 9.65 -0.69
CA ALA A 90 -1.92 9.00 -1.99
C ALA A 90 -3.27 8.42 -2.43
N VAL A 91 -3.42 8.27 -3.74
CA VAL A 91 -4.59 7.62 -4.35
C VAL A 91 -4.16 6.80 -5.57
N GLY A 92 -4.81 5.67 -5.83
CA GLY A 92 -4.58 4.91 -7.07
C GLY A 92 -5.67 3.89 -7.34
N THR A 93 -5.81 3.53 -8.62
CA THR A 93 -6.65 2.40 -9.04
C THR A 93 -5.78 1.15 -9.06
N ILE A 94 -6.18 0.12 -8.32
CA ILE A 94 -5.42 -1.11 -8.15
C ILE A 94 -6.37 -2.32 -8.29
N PRO A 95 -5.86 -3.52 -8.60
CA PRO A 95 -6.68 -4.73 -8.58
C PRO A 95 -7.29 -4.94 -7.19
N SER A 96 -8.56 -5.36 -7.10
CA SER A 96 -9.22 -5.71 -5.84
C SER A 96 -8.60 -6.99 -5.30
N ASN A 97 -7.51 -6.84 -4.55
CA ASN A 97 -6.77 -7.93 -3.93
C ASN A 97 -6.43 -7.57 -2.48
N THR A 98 -5.75 -8.47 -1.77
CA THR A 98 -5.26 -8.24 -0.41
C THR A 98 -4.02 -7.34 -0.45
N VAL A 99 -4.08 -6.17 0.16
CA VAL A 99 -2.90 -5.35 0.45
C VAL A 99 -2.17 -5.96 1.63
N LYS A 100 -0.97 -6.45 1.36
CA LYS A 100 -0.06 -7.03 2.36
C LYS A 100 0.74 -5.95 3.07
N GLU A 101 1.29 -5.01 2.30
CA GLU A 101 2.23 -4.02 2.81
C GLU A 101 2.01 -2.66 2.17
N ILE A 102 2.24 -1.61 2.94
CA ILE A 102 2.42 -0.23 2.44
C ILE A 102 3.86 0.17 2.72
N ARG A 103 4.44 0.95 1.83
CA ARG A 103 5.74 1.58 2.01
C ARG A 103 5.62 3.08 1.80
N LEU A 104 6.06 3.85 2.78
CA LEU A 104 6.22 5.29 2.70
C LEU A 104 7.71 5.59 2.48
N VAL A 105 8.06 6.15 1.33
CA VAL A 105 9.41 6.67 1.09
C VAL A 105 9.44 8.09 1.62
N LEU A 106 10.37 8.35 2.54
CA LEU A 106 10.60 9.68 3.08
C LEU A 106 11.74 10.38 2.33
N GLY A 107 11.66 11.69 2.20
CA GLY A 107 12.76 12.54 1.76
C GLY A 107 13.64 12.96 2.93
N THR A 108 14.44 14.00 2.71
CA THR A 108 15.46 14.45 3.68
C THR A 108 14.98 15.57 4.59
N ASP A 109 13.88 16.24 4.23
CA ASP A 109 13.48 17.52 4.85
C ASP A 109 12.57 17.30 6.08
N ASN A 110 12.89 16.27 6.87
CA ASN A 110 12.19 15.97 8.11
C ASN A 110 12.73 16.86 9.24
N THR A 111 11.84 17.47 10.02
CA THR A 111 12.22 18.39 11.11
C THR A 111 11.32 18.25 12.33
N ILE A 112 11.85 18.66 13.49
CA ILE A 112 11.10 18.84 14.72
C ILE A 112 11.30 20.25 15.23
N LYS A 113 10.24 20.85 15.78
CA LYS A 113 10.33 22.12 16.48
C LYS A 113 10.17 21.91 17.98
N VAL A 114 11.13 22.41 18.75
CA VAL A 114 11.15 22.33 20.21
C VAL A 114 11.64 23.65 20.78
N ALA A 115 10.88 24.22 21.72
CA ALA A 115 11.17 25.51 22.34
C ALA A 115 11.41 26.62 21.31
N GLY A 116 10.61 26.65 20.24
CA GLY A 116 10.72 27.62 19.15
C GLY A 116 11.88 27.41 18.15
N ASN A 117 12.78 26.44 18.40
CA ASN A 117 13.91 26.12 17.52
C ASN A 117 13.58 24.91 16.64
N VAL A 118 14.02 24.95 15.38
CA VAL A 118 13.83 23.85 14.42
C VAL A 118 15.11 23.03 14.30
N TYR A 119 14.98 21.72 14.46
CA TYR A 119 16.07 20.75 14.37
C TYR A 119 15.80 19.73 13.25
N PRO A 120 16.83 19.29 12.52
CA PRO A 120 16.69 18.21 11.55
C PRO A 120 16.40 16.88 12.26
N LEU A 121 15.53 16.07 11.67
CA LEU A 121 15.25 14.70 12.09
C LEU A 121 16.02 13.73 11.20
N THR A 122 17.07 13.12 11.74
CA THR A 122 17.85 12.12 11.00
C THR A 122 17.20 10.74 11.12
N ILE A 123 17.13 10.02 10.01
CA ILE A 123 16.63 8.64 9.96
C ILE A 123 17.84 7.70 10.00
N PRO A 124 18.16 7.03 11.12
CA PRO A 124 19.41 6.27 11.28
C PRO A 124 19.50 5.06 10.34
N SER A 125 18.35 4.51 9.96
CA SER A 125 18.21 3.41 9.01
C SER A 125 16.85 3.51 8.30
N GLY A 126 16.84 3.62 6.97
CA GLY A 126 15.59 3.53 6.20
C GLY A 126 15.28 4.65 5.21
N SER A 127 16.18 5.62 4.98
CA SER A 127 15.98 6.64 3.94
C SER A 127 15.90 6.04 2.53
N GLU A 128 16.70 5.02 2.20
CA GLU A 128 16.69 4.42 0.85
C GLU A 128 15.59 3.37 0.64
N SER A 129 15.21 2.62 1.68
CA SER A 129 14.29 1.48 1.55
C SER A 129 12.82 1.82 1.85
N GLY A 130 12.56 2.95 2.52
CA GLY A 130 11.23 3.43 2.93
C GLY A 130 10.68 2.73 4.17
N LEU A 131 9.75 3.40 4.86
CA LEU A 131 9.06 2.92 6.05
C LEU A 131 7.98 1.91 5.67
N LYS A 132 8.11 0.69 6.17
CA LYS A 132 7.23 -0.42 5.81
C LYS A 132 6.18 -0.66 6.89
N ILE A 133 4.92 -0.77 6.46
CA ILE A 133 3.75 -1.04 7.30
C ILE A 133 3.13 -2.36 6.81
N LYS A 134 2.89 -3.30 7.73
CA LYS A 134 2.13 -4.52 7.43
C LYS A 134 0.64 -4.20 7.59
N VAL A 135 -0.18 -4.60 6.61
CA VAL A 135 -1.60 -4.26 6.53
C VAL A 135 -2.47 -5.51 6.56
N ASN A 136 -2.24 -6.45 5.64
CA ASN A 136 -3.05 -7.67 5.47
C ASN A 136 -4.57 -7.39 5.36
N LYS A 137 -4.97 -6.41 4.54
CA LYS A 137 -6.39 -6.05 4.31
C LYS A 137 -6.85 -6.45 2.92
N THR A 138 -7.96 -7.20 2.85
CA THR A 138 -8.67 -7.46 1.58
C THR A 138 -9.49 -6.25 1.18
N LEU A 139 -9.21 -5.69 0.02
CA LEU A 139 -9.91 -4.50 -0.46
C LEU A 139 -11.34 -4.83 -0.90
N GLN A 140 -12.26 -3.93 -0.59
CA GLN A 140 -13.64 -4.02 -1.08
C GLN A 140 -13.74 -3.54 -2.53
N THR A 141 -14.79 -3.98 -3.23
CA THR A 141 -15.08 -3.54 -4.59
C THR A 141 -15.48 -2.06 -4.59
N SER A 142 -15.08 -1.32 -5.63
CA SER A 142 -15.30 0.12 -5.88
C SER A 142 -14.33 1.12 -5.21
N LEU A 143 -14.36 1.27 -3.88
CA LEU A 143 -13.58 2.29 -3.16
C LEU A 143 -13.19 1.78 -1.77
N ASP A 144 -11.91 1.91 -1.41
CA ASP A 144 -11.41 1.60 -0.08
C ASP A 144 -10.44 2.69 0.40
N SER A 145 -10.29 2.81 1.72
CA SER A 145 -9.39 3.76 2.37
C SER A 145 -8.59 3.06 3.46
N LEU A 146 -7.31 3.42 3.55
CA LEU A 146 -6.38 3.00 4.59
C LEU A 146 -5.94 4.24 5.35
N LEU A 147 -6.19 4.28 6.66
CA LEU A 147 -5.77 5.35 7.53
C LEU A 147 -4.50 4.92 8.28
N ILE A 148 -3.40 5.60 8.01
CA ILE A 148 -2.11 5.38 8.68
C ILE A 148 -2.00 6.35 9.84
N ASP A 149 -1.80 5.79 11.02
CA ASP A 149 -1.47 6.49 12.26
C ASP A 149 0.05 6.56 12.39
N PHE A 150 0.63 7.75 12.25
CA PHE A 150 2.05 8.00 12.48
C PHE A 150 2.20 8.55 13.87
N ASP A 151 2.51 7.67 14.83
CA ASP A 151 2.62 8.00 16.24
C ASP A 151 3.87 8.84 16.50
N ALA A 152 3.75 10.17 16.43
CA ALA A 152 4.88 11.09 16.56
C ALA A 152 5.54 10.96 17.95
N ALA A 153 4.75 10.72 19.00
CA ALA A 153 5.22 10.56 20.37
C ALA A 153 6.24 9.41 20.52
N LEU A 154 5.97 8.29 19.85
CA LEU A 154 6.84 7.12 19.89
C LEU A 154 7.92 7.13 18.80
N SER A 155 7.81 8.03 17.83
CA SER A 155 8.71 8.06 16.67
C SER A 155 9.93 8.96 16.83
N ILE A 156 9.88 9.93 17.73
CA ILE A 156 10.95 10.92 17.92
C ILE A 156 11.80 10.53 19.13
N HIS A 157 13.13 10.51 18.94
CA HIS A 157 14.08 10.31 20.02
C HIS A 157 15.15 11.40 20.02
N GLU A 158 15.25 12.14 21.12
CA GLU A 158 16.40 13.00 21.36
C GLU A 158 17.60 12.15 21.78
N ILE A 159 18.72 12.29 21.07
CA ILE A 159 19.96 11.56 21.36
C ILE A 159 21.03 12.43 22.05
N GLY A 160 20.72 13.71 22.30
CA GLY A 160 21.56 14.68 22.99
C GLY A 160 22.04 15.82 22.08
N ASN A 161 22.47 16.94 22.70
CA ASN A 161 23.00 18.13 22.03
C ASN A 161 22.12 18.68 20.89
N GLY A 162 20.79 18.64 21.03
CA GLY A 162 19.86 19.10 19.99
C GLY A 162 19.82 18.22 18.73
N THR A 163 20.29 16.98 18.83
CA THR A 163 20.20 15.99 17.75
C THR A 163 19.01 15.07 18.00
N TYR A 164 18.17 14.92 16.98
CA TYR A 164 16.93 14.14 17.04
C TYR A 164 16.90 13.08 15.96
N HIS A 165 16.54 11.86 16.36
CA HIS A 165 16.34 10.73 15.46
C HIS A 165 14.86 10.50 15.21
N LEU A 166 14.53 10.19 13.96
CA LEU A 166 13.23 9.69 13.55
C LEU A 166 13.29 8.16 13.41
N LYS A 167 12.56 7.46 14.29
CA LYS A 167 12.33 6.01 14.26
C LYS A 167 10.82 5.75 14.16
N PRO A 168 10.24 5.80 12.95
CA PRO A 168 8.78 5.85 12.79
C PRO A 168 8.05 4.64 13.37
N VAL A 169 7.03 4.92 14.16
CA VAL A 169 6.06 3.95 14.67
C VAL A 169 4.75 4.18 13.92
N LEU A 170 4.43 3.27 13.01
CA LEU A 170 3.29 3.38 12.11
C LEU A 170 2.29 2.27 12.38
N LYS A 171 1.00 2.60 12.44
CA LYS A 171 -0.10 1.64 12.62
C LYS A 171 -1.22 1.91 11.62
N LEU A 172 -2.00 0.87 11.31
CA LEU A 172 -3.25 1.03 10.58
C LEU A 172 -4.39 1.25 11.60
N LYS A 173 -5.25 2.23 11.32
CA LYS A 173 -6.51 2.45 12.06
C LYS A 173 -7.71 1.88 11.31
#